data_AF-A0A8J3E5T1-F1
#
_entry.id   AF-A0A8J3E5T1-F1
#
_cell.length_a   1.000
_cell.length_b   1.000
_cell.length_c   1.000
_cell.angle_alpha   90.00
_cell.angle_beta   90.00
_cell.angle_gamma   90.00
#
_symmetry.space_group_name_H-M   'P 1'
#
loop_
_entity.id
_entity.type
_entity.pdbx_description
1 polymer ?
#
loop_
_entity_poly.entity_id
_entity_poly.type
_entity_poly.pdbx_seq_one_letter_code
_entity_poly.pdbx_strand_id
1 'polypeptide(L)' 'MKTSDFLTLLDNTLDLPEGTLQGNEQLSDIPEWDSLAVISFIALVDEQFGVILEGEKLAEAKSVADLLALLSVQLEA' A
#
# COMPACT_ATOMS: atom_id res chain seq x y z
N MET A 1 -11.10 -6.94 4.42
CA MET A 1 -11.16 -5.65 3.70
C MET A 1 -11.22 -5.95 2.20
N LYS A 2 -11.90 -5.14 1.37
CA LYS A 2 -11.83 -5.31 -0.09
C LYS A 2 -10.63 -4.53 -0.65
N THR A 3 -10.11 -4.96 -1.78
CA THR A 3 -9.05 -4.25 -2.54
C THR A 3 -9.39 -2.77 -2.74
N SER A 4 -10.65 -2.46 -3.06
CA SER A 4 -11.11 -1.08 -3.25
C SER A 4 -10.99 -0.23 -2.00
N ASP A 5 -11.32 -0.77 -0.81
CA ASP A 5 -11.22 -0.01 0.44
C ASP A 5 -9.76 0.34 0.73
N PHE A 6 -8.84 -0.58 0.41
CA PHE A 6 -7.41 -0.38 0.64
C PHE A 6 -6.85 0.68 -0.29
N LEU A 7 -7.23 0.66 -1.57
CA LEU A 7 -6.82 1.69 -2.53
C LEU A 7 -7.28 3.07 -2.08
N THR A 8 -8.52 3.18 -1.60
CA THR A 8 -9.06 4.42 -1.02
C THR A 8 -8.27 4.89 0.20
N LEU A 9 -7.86 3.95 1.06
CA LEU A 9 -7.07 4.27 2.25
C LEU A 9 -5.65 4.72 1.88
N LEU A 10 -5.05 4.08 0.87
CA LEU A 10 -3.76 4.46 0.31
C LEU A 10 -3.83 5.83 -0.38
N ASP A 11 -4.88 6.09 -1.16
CA ASP A 11 -5.15 7.40 -1.76
C ASP A 11 -5.16 8.48 -0.65
N ASN A 12 -5.94 8.28 0.41
CA ASN A 12 -5.96 9.20 1.56
C ASN A 12 -4.60 9.36 2.24
N THR A 13 -3.82 8.28 2.38
CA THR A 13 -2.50 8.31 3.02
C THR A 13 -1.49 9.10 2.21
N LEU A 14 -1.61 9.05 0.88
CA LEU A 14 -0.76 9.76 -0.06
C LEU A 14 -1.30 11.16 -0.41
N ASP A 15 -2.37 11.62 0.25
CA ASP A 15 -3.07 12.87 -0.05
C ASP A 15 -3.56 12.95 -1.52
N LEU A 16 -3.91 11.79 -2.09
CA LEU A 16 -4.45 11.64 -3.44
C LEU A 16 -5.99 11.60 -3.42
N PRO A 17 -6.65 12.00 -4.52
CA PRO A 17 -8.09 11.82 -4.69
C PRO A 17 -8.49 10.34 -4.65
N GLU A 18 -9.60 10.01 -4.01
CA GLU A 18 -10.11 8.63 -3.97
C GLU A 18 -10.38 8.07 -5.38
N GLY A 19 -9.85 6.88 -5.65
CA GLY A 19 -9.93 6.22 -6.95
C GLY A 19 -8.82 6.64 -7.94
N THR A 20 -7.80 7.36 -7.47
CA THR A 20 -6.61 7.67 -8.26
C THR A 20 -5.78 6.42 -8.50
N LEU A 21 -5.54 5.64 -7.45
CA LEU A 21 -4.80 4.39 -7.55
C LEU A 21 -5.73 3.23 -7.95
N GLN A 22 -5.39 2.51 -9.01
CA GLN A 22 -6.14 1.35 -9.48
C GLN A 22 -5.38 0.02 -9.29
N GLY A 23 -4.10 0.08 -8.95
CA GLY A 23 -3.26 -1.10 -8.75
C GLY A 23 -2.30 -1.37 -9.91
N ASN A 24 -2.52 -0.78 -11.09
CA ASN A 24 -1.68 -1.02 -12.26
C ASN A 24 -0.48 -0.05 -12.34
N GLU A 25 -0.49 1.00 -11.53
CA GLU A 25 0.51 2.05 -11.51
C GLU A 25 1.80 1.55 -10.84
N GLN A 26 2.94 1.98 -11.37
CA GLN A 26 4.22 1.72 -10.71
C GLN A 26 4.40 2.69 -9.55
N LEU A 27 4.88 2.17 -8.42
CA LEU A 27 5.21 2.97 -7.24
C LEU A 27 6.27 4.04 -7.56
N SER A 28 7.19 3.73 -8.48
CA SER A 28 8.19 4.70 -8.95
C SER A 28 7.62 5.84 -9.78
N ASP A 29 6.43 5.67 -10.36
CA ASP A 29 5.74 6.71 -11.13
C ASP A 29 4.84 7.59 -10.23
N ILE A 30 4.61 7.20 -8.98
CA ILE A 30 3.79 7.94 -8.01
C ILE A 30 4.73 8.86 -7.22
N PRO A 31 4.76 10.19 -7.48
CA PRO A 31 5.67 11.10 -6.79
C PRO A 31 5.42 11.19 -5.28
N GLU A 32 4.20 10.89 -4.83
CA GLU A 32 3.77 10.82 -3.44
C GLU A 32 4.29 9.57 -2.75
N TRP A 33 4.73 8.55 -3.50
CA TRP A 33 5.33 7.34 -2.96
C TRP A 33 6.82 7.55 -2.67
N ASP A 34 7.11 8.08 -1.49
CA ASP A 34 8.46 8.29 -0.98
C ASP A 34 8.76 7.44 0.27
N SER A 35 9.93 7.62 0.88
CA SER A 35 10.29 6.92 2.11
C SER A 35 9.32 7.18 3.27
N LEU A 36 8.71 8.37 3.33
CA LEU A 36 7.71 8.69 4.35
C LEU A 36 6.40 7.94 4.11
N ALA A 37 5.92 7.92 2.87
CA ALA A 37 4.76 7.13 2.46
C ALA A 37 4.93 5.65 2.81
N VAL A 38 6.12 5.07 2.59
CA VAL A 38 6.43 3.69 2.98
C VAL A 38 6.28 3.48 4.49
N ILE A 39 6.77 4.40 5.32
CA ILE A 39 6.64 4.31 6.78
C ILE A 39 5.18 4.43 7.21
N SER A 40 4.45 5.42 6.67
CA SER A 40 3.02 5.59 6.92
C SER A 40 2.23 4.36 6.52
N PHE A 41 2.60 3.75 5.39
CA PHE A 41 2.01 2.53 4.89
C PHE A 41 2.21 1.33 5.82
N ILE A 42 3.44 1.12 6.31
CA ILE A 42 3.75 0.05 7.27
C ILE A 42 2.92 0.23 8.55
N ALA A 43 2.89 1.45 9.08
CA ALA A 43 2.12 1.77 10.28
C ALA A 43 0.62 1.52 10.05
N LEU A 44 0.10 1.93 8.90
CA LEU A 44 -1.29 1.73 8.52
C LEU A 44 -1.66 0.25 8.41
N VAL A 45 -0.80 -0.56 7.80
CA VAL A 45 -1.02 -2.02 7.70
C VAL A 45 -0.94 -2.68 9.08
N ASP A 46 0.01 -2.25 9.92
CA ASP A 46 0.13 -2.72 11.30
C ASP A 46 -1.12 -2.37 12.13
N GLU A 47 -1.65 -1.16 12.00
CA GLU A 47 -2.87 -0.75 12.71
C GLU A 47 -4.14 -1.44 12.20
N GLN A 48 -4.28 -1.61 10.88
CA GLN A 48 -5.49 -2.19 10.28
C GLN A 48 -5.54 -3.71 10.37
N PHE A 49 -4.39 -4.38 10.25
CA PHE A 49 -4.31 -5.84 10.15
C PHE A 49 -3.51 -6.49 11.29
N GLY A 50 -2.80 -5.73 12.11
CA GLY A 50 -1.90 -6.26 13.13
C GLY A 50 -0.64 -6.91 12.54
N VAL A 51 -0.27 -6.51 11.31
CA VAL A 51 0.84 -7.10 10.55
C VAL A 51 1.93 -6.07 10.33
N ILE A 52 3.14 -6.40 10.76
CA ILE A 52 4.33 -5.60 10.49
C ILE A 52 4.90 -6.02 9.13
N LEU A 53 4.78 -5.15 8.13
CA LEU A 53 5.47 -5.33 6.86
C LEU A 53 6.95 -4.95 6.97
N GLU A 54 7.81 -5.84 6.51
CA GLU A 54 9.26 -5.59 6.43
C GLU A 54 9.54 -4.59 5.29
N GLY A 55 10.33 -3.55 5.59
CA GLY A 55 10.70 -2.53 4.61
C GLY A 55 11.37 -3.10 3.35
N GLU A 56 12.09 -4.22 3.46
CA GLU A 56 12.66 -4.93 2.30
C GLU A 56 11.57 -5.48 1.37
N LYS A 57 10.50 -6.09 1.89
CA LYS A 57 9.39 -6.61 1.06
C LYS A 57 8.65 -5.48 0.35
N LEU A 58 8.54 -4.34 1.02
CA LEU A 58 8.00 -3.12 0.42
C LEU A 58 8.93 -2.53 -0.64
N ALA A 59 10.24 -2.60 -0.46
CA ALA A 59 11.21 -2.18 -1.46
C ALA A 59 11.25 -3.11 -2.68
N GLU A 60 10.89 -4.39 -2.51
CA GLU A 60 10.70 -5.33 -3.62
C GLU A 60 9.41 -5.06 -4.42
N ALA A 61 8.40 -4.43 -3.80
CA ALA A 61 7.18 -4.04 -4.48
C ALA A 61 7.46 -2.95 -5.52
N LYS A 62 7.00 -3.14 -6.75
CA LYS A 62 7.22 -2.20 -7.85
C LYS A 62 5.94 -1.47 -8.26
N SER A 63 4.81 -2.08 -7.97
CA SER A 63 3.49 -1.57 -8.34
C SER A 63 2.54 -1.57 -7.14
N VAL A 64 1.46 -0.80 -7.25
CA VAL A 64 0.40 -0.81 -6.23
C VAL A 64 -0.24 -2.20 -6.13
N ALA A 65 -0.31 -2.97 -7.23
CA ALA A 65 -0.71 -4.37 -7.22
C ALA A 65 0.21 -5.26 -6.37
N ASP A 66 1.52 -5.01 -6.35
CA ASP A 66 2.44 -5.74 -5.47
C ASP A 66 2.13 -5.45 -3.99
N LEU A 67 1.84 -4.20 -3.63
CA LEU A 67 1.42 -3.83 -2.27
C LEU A 67 0.13 -4.57 -1.87
N LEU A 68 -0.84 -4.60 -2.77
CA LEU A 68 -2.09 -5.32 -2.60
C LEU A 68 -1.89 -6.83 -2.46
N ALA A 69 -0.95 -7.40 -3.21
CA ALA A 69 -0.62 -8.82 -3.14
C ALA A 69 0.04 -9.16 -1.80
N LEU A 70 0.95 -8.32 -1.29
CA LEU A 70 1.57 -8.49 0.03
C LEU A 70 0.51 -8.57 1.14
N LEU A 71 -0.55 -7.78 1.04
CA LEU A 71 -1.65 -7.78 2.01
C LEU A 71 -2.63 -8.93 1.80
N SER A 72 -2.92 -9.29 0.56
CA SER A 72 -3.79 -10.44 0.26
C SER A 72 -3.18 -11.73 0.81
N VAL A 73 -1.87 -11.89 0.71
CA VAL A 73 -1.14 -13.03 1.30
C VAL A 73 -1.28 -13.09 2.82
N GLN A 74 -1.41 -11.95 3.49
CA GLN A 74 -1.57 -11.86 4.95
C GLN A 74 -3.03 -12.05 5.42
N LEU A 75 -4.01 -11.93 4.51
CA LEU A 75 -5.44 -12.09 4.80
C LEU A 75 -5.92 -13.55 4.73
N GLU A 76 -5.15 -14.45 4.12
CA GLU A 76 -5.49 -15.88 3.99
C GLU A 76 -4.88 -16.79 5.07
N ALA A 77 -4.28 -16.23 6.14
CA ALA A 77 -3.64 -16.98 7.23
C ALA A 77 -4.50 -17.06 8.51
#